data_AF-A0A957Z1C0-F1
#
_entry.id   AF-A0A957Z1C0-F1
#
_cell.length_a   1.000
_cell.length_b   1.000
_cell.length_c   1.000
_cell.angle_alpha   90.00
_cell.angle_beta   90.00
_cell.angle_gamma   90.00
#
_symmetry.space_group_name_H-M   'P 1'
#
loop_
_entity.id
_entity.type
_entity.pdbx_description
1 polymer ?
#
loop_
_entity_poly.entity_id
_entity_poly.type
_entity_poly.pdbx_seq_one_letter_code
_entity_poly.pdbx_strand_id
1 'polypeptide(L)'
;LPGSISRAGRVVITSTDDVNDAKASREGAYFTDYLMAELSQGKNLYTGFWEAREAVGRVYSLQKSLLDGDGDALPNELEDASLAAQRGFAYAGTLGDDWPPHIFAVEPPVELHNQSGVIRADVRDDQAVSMVWVIVYPPGYVESGPQQALVGETEASFNLSMDGADGWFAGAYPGFTKPGLYRMVVHATDNKGLSARPVVIHYQVGLDRSIYLPFLSGTLGFPTD
;
A
#
# COMPACT_ATOMS: atom_id res chain seq x y z
N LEU A 1 -3.42 -38.32 -8.18
CA LEU A 1 -2.67 -37.08 -7.93
C LEU A 1 -3.53 -35.93 -8.42
N PRO A 2 -3.80 -34.88 -7.63
CA PRO A 2 -4.43 -33.69 -8.18
C PRO A 2 -3.47 -33.16 -9.25
N GLY A 3 -3.84 -33.28 -10.52
CA GLY A 3 -3.04 -32.77 -11.63
C GLY A 3 -2.80 -31.28 -11.43
N SER A 4 -1.57 -30.83 -11.66
CA SER A 4 -1.07 -29.51 -11.29
C SER A 4 -2.07 -28.40 -11.62
N ILE A 5 -2.34 -27.53 -10.64
CA ILE A 5 -3.18 -26.34 -10.83
C ILE A 5 -2.59 -25.47 -11.94
N SER A 6 -1.27 -25.31 -11.91
CA SER A 6 -0.42 -24.74 -12.97
C SER A 6 -0.34 -25.66 -14.19
N ARG A 7 -0.79 -25.15 -15.34
CA ARG A 7 -0.72 -25.82 -16.66
C ARG A 7 -0.97 -24.81 -17.77
N ALA A 8 -0.45 -25.10 -18.96
CA ALA A 8 -0.71 -24.31 -20.17
C ALA A 8 -2.21 -23.99 -20.37
N GLY A 9 -2.48 -22.73 -20.70
CA GLY A 9 -3.84 -22.20 -20.88
C GLY A 9 -4.56 -21.82 -19.58
N ARG A 10 -3.94 -21.98 -18.40
CA ARG A 10 -4.41 -21.37 -17.14
C ARG A 10 -3.51 -20.20 -16.74
N VAL A 11 -4.08 -19.24 -16.02
CA VAL A 11 -3.33 -18.24 -15.27
C VAL A 11 -3.65 -18.52 -13.80
N VAL A 12 -2.61 -18.65 -12.99
CA VAL A 12 -2.68 -18.87 -11.55
C VAL A 12 -2.14 -17.61 -10.88
N ILE A 13 -2.95 -17.01 -10.02
CA ILE A 13 -2.56 -15.88 -9.19
C ILE A 13 -2.73 -16.29 -7.74
N THR A 14 -1.70 -16.08 -6.93
CA THR A 14 -1.77 -16.25 -5.48
C THR A 14 -1.43 -14.95 -4.78
N SER A 15 -2.14 -14.66 -3.68
CA SER A 15 -1.91 -13.44 -2.89
C SER A 15 -0.56 -13.45 -2.19
N THR A 16 0.01 -14.62 -1.94
CA THR A 16 1.28 -14.85 -1.24
C THR A 16 1.95 -16.13 -1.74
N ASP A 17 3.18 -16.38 -1.29
CA ASP A 17 3.95 -17.60 -1.56
C ASP A 17 3.57 -18.73 -0.58
N ASP A 18 4.27 -19.87 -0.67
CA ASP A 18 4.04 -21.04 0.19
C ASP A 18 4.63 -20.89 1.61
N VAL A 19 5.26 -19.76 1.91
CA VAL A 19 5.94 -19.49 3.18
C VAL A 19 5.21 -18.45 4.02
N ASN A 20 4.73 -17.37 3.40
CA ASN A 20 4.24 -16.17 4.07
C ASN A 20 2.71 -16.11 4.10
N ASP A 21 2.13 -15.49 5.13
CA ASP A 21 0.68 -15.35 5.25
C ASP A 21 0.09 -14.34 4.25
N ALA A 22 -1.16 -14.58 3.88
CA ALA A 22 -2.01 -13.58 3.26
C ALA A 22 -2.59 -12.64 4.34
N LYS A 23 -2.69 -11.36 4.04
CA LYS A 23 -3.23 -10.35 4.96
C LYS A 23 -4.72 -10.13 4.75
N ALA A 24 -5.45 -10.02 5.86
CA ALA A 24 -6.84 -9.61 5.87
C ALA A 24 -6.92 -8.10 5.65
N SER A 25 -7.92 -7.67 4.89
CA SER A 25 -8.41 -6.29 4.98
C SER A 25 -9.53 -6.22 6.02
N ARG A 26 -10.21 -5.07 6.11
CA ARG A 26 -11.39 -4.93 6.97
C ARG A 26 -12.60 -5.74 6.49
N GLU A 27 -12.68 -6.03 5.20
CA GLU A 27 -13.87 -6.61 4.55
C GLU A 27 -13.58 -7.93 3.82
N GLY A 28 -12.32 -8.33 3.72
CA GLY A 28 -11.91 -9.51 2.97
C GLY A 28 -10.42 -9.78 3.03
N ALA A 29 -9.83 -10.04 1.87
CA ALA A 29 -8.41 -10.34 1.74
C ALA A 29 -7.72 -9.18 1.02
N TYR A 30 -6.71 -8.61 1.67
CA TYR A 30 -6.08 -7.34 1.28
C TYR A 30 -5.64 -7.33 -0.18
N PHE A 31 -4.97 -8.39 -0.64
CA PHE A 31 -4.59 -8.54 -2.06
C PHE A 31 -5.78 -8.61 -3.01
N THR A 32 -6.79 -9.41 -2.65
CA THR A 32 -7.96 -9.66 -3.50
C THR A 32 -8.78 -8.40 -3.71
N ASP A 33 -8.89 -7.53 -2.70
CA ASP A 33 -9.67 -6.30 -2.79
C ASP A 33 -9.13 -5.38 -3.91
N TYR A 34 -7.81 -5.17 -3.97
CA TYR A 34 -7.19 -4.39 -5.05
C TYR A 34 -7.27 -5.11 -6.41
N LEU A 35 -7.06 -6.44 -6.43
CA LEU A 35 -7.17 -7.21 -7.67
C LEU A 35 -8.57 -7.06 -8.28
N MET A 36 -9.62 -7.20 -7.47
CA MET A 36 -11.00 -7.12 -7.93
C MET A 36 -11.40 -5.69 -8.33
N ALA A 37 -10.88 -4.67 -7.63
CA ALA A 37 -11.09 -3.27 -8.01
C ALA A 37 -10.57 -3.00 -9.44
N GLU A 38 -9.35 -3.41 -9.76
CA GLU A 38 -8.78 -3.23 -11.10
C GLU A 38 -9.51 -4.05 -12.17
N LEU A 39 -9.84 -5.30 -11.88
CA LEU A 39 -10.59 -6.13 -12.81
C LEU A 39 -11.97 -5.53 -13.09
N SER A 40 -12.59 -4.89 -12.10
CA SER A 40 -13.89 -4.24 -12.27
C SER A 40 -13.84 -3.12 -13.30
N GLN A 41 -12.76 -2.33 -13.28
CA GLN A 41 -12.47 -1.28 -14.28
C GLN A 41 -12.06 -1.82 -15.66
N GLY A 42 -12.28 -3.10 -15.93
CA GLY A 42 -11.98 -3.73 -17.20
C GLY A 42 -10.48 -3.91 -17.47
N LYS A 43 -9.62 -3.82 -16.44
CA LYS A 43 -8.19 -4.10 -16.58
C LYS A 43 -7.97 -5.59 -16.82
N ASN A 44 -6.83 -5.91 -17.41
CA ASN A 44 -6.41 -7.30 -17.60
C ASN A 44 -5.85 -7.90 -16.30
N LEU A 45 -5.68 -9.24 -16.27
CA LEU A 45 -5.21 -9.97 -15.09
C LEU A 45 -3.82 -9.51 -14.65
N TYR A 46 -2.94 -9.15 -15.58
CA TYR A 46 -1.60 -8.67 -15.23
C TYR A 46 -1.64 -7.32 -14.52
N THR A 47 -2.38 -6.34 -15.06
CA THR A 47 -2.55 -5.03 -14.43
C THR A 47 -3.16 -5.15 -13.05
N GLY A 48 -4.24 -5.94 -12.90
CA GLY A 48 -4.85 -6.17 -11.60
C GLY A 48 -3.91 -6.86 -10.60
N PHE A 49 -3.14 -7.86 -11.07
CA PHE A 49 -2.11 -8.52 -10.26
C PHE A 49 -1.03 -7.54 -9.79
N TRP A 50 -0.52 -6.72 -10.71
CA TRP A 50 0.56 -5.77 -10.43
C TRP A 50 0.13 -4.72 -9.41
N GLU A 51 -1.05 -4.14 -9.60
CA GLU A 51 -1.62 -3.15 -8.70
C GLU A 51 -1.86 -3.71 -7.29
N ALA A 52 -2.42 -4.92 -7.20
CA ALA A 52 -2.61 -5.61 -5.93
C ALA A 52 -1.28 -5.95 -5.24
N ARG A 53 -0.28 -6.41 -6.01
CA ARG A 53 1.08 -6.68 -5.52
C ARG A 53 1.73 -5.42 -4.97
N GLU A 54 1.64 -4.29 -5.68
CA GLU A 54 2.20 -3.01 -5.25
C GLU A 54 1.52 -2.50 -3.99
N ALA A 55 0.18 -2.60 -3.91
CA ALA A 55 -0.58 -2.18 -2.73
C ALA A 55 -0.20 -3.01 -1.49
N VAL A 56 -0.09 -4.33 -1.63
CA VAL A 56 0.36 -5.23 -0.56
C VAL A 56 1.81 -4.95 -0.18
N GLY A 57 2.73 -4.89 -1.15
CA GLY A 57 4.18 -4.78 -0.90
C GLY A 57 4.60 -3.48 -0.21
N ARG A 58 3.78 -2.42 -0.30
CA ARG A 58 3.96 -1.18 0.49
C ARG A 58 3.69 -1.38 1.98
N VAL A 59 2.76 -2.27 2.33
CA VAL A 59 2.26 -2.43 3.69
C VAL A 59 2.85 -3.67 4.38
N TYR A 60 3.01 -4.76 3.65
CA TYR A 60 3.39 -6.05 4.19
C TYR A 60 4.55 -6.60 3.37
N SER A 61 5.77 -6.46 3.89
CA SER A 61 6.99 -6.80 3.16
C SER A 61 7.20 -8.31 3.05
N LEU A 62 6.57 -9.09 3.93
CA LEU A 62 6.64 -10.55 3.90
C LEU A 62 5.69 -11.18 2.88
N GLN A 63 4.53 -10.56 2.61
CA GLN A 63 3.55 -11.12 1.69
C GLN A 63 4.04 -11.00 0.23
N LYS A 64 4.27 -12.13 -0.44
CA LYS A 64 4.85 -12.17 -1.80
C LYS A 64 3.89 -12.79 -2.81
N SER A 65 3.14 -11.95 -3.52
CA SER A 65 2.18 -12.41 -4.52
C SER A 65 2.87 -13.07 -5.72
N LEU A 66 2.27 -14.15 -6.25
CA LEU A 66 2.81 -14.92 -7.37
C LEU A 66 1.81 -14.93 -8.55
N LEU A 67 2.34 -14.83 -9.75
CA LEU A 67 1.62 -14.99 -11.01
C LEU A 67 2.33 -16.06 -11.85
N ASP A 68 1.61 -17.08 -12.29
CA ASP A 68 2.10 -18.09 -13.24
C ASP A 68 1.07 -18.16 -14.38
N GLY A 69 1.50 -17.79 -15.58
CA GLY A 69 0.66 -17.60 -16.76
C GLY A 69 0.85 -18.65 -17.85
N ASP A 70 1.98 -19.35 -17.86
CA ASP A 70 2.30 -20.37 -18.87
C ASP A 70 2.26 -21.81 -18.34
N GLY A 71 2.24 -21.98 -17.02
CA GLY A 71 2.09 -23.25 -16.35
C GLY A 71 3.39 -24.01 -16.10
N ASP A 72 4.54 -23.33 -16.10
CA ASP A 72 5.86 -23.93 -15.88
C ASP A 72 6.29 -23.97 -14.39
N ALA A 73 5.47 -23.37 -13.51
CA ALA A 73 5.70 -23.22 -12.07
C ALA A 73 6.88 -22.29 -11.68
N LEU A 74 7.33 -21.41 -12.58
CA LEU A 74 8.25 -20.32 -12.32
C LEU A 74 7.47 -18.99 -12.32
N PRO A 75 7.07 -18.48 -11.15
CA PRO A 75 6.17 -17.34 -11.11
C PRO A 75 6.87 -16.00 -11.35
N ASN A 76 6.09 -15.04 -11.85
CA ASN A 76 6.41 -13.62 -12.06
C ASN A 76 7.43 -13.37 -13.18
N GLU A 77 7.50 -14.25 -14.17
CA GLU A 77 8.31 -14.06 -15.37
C GLU A 77 7.66 -13.07 -16.35
N LEU A 78 8.43 -12.62 -17.35
CA LEU A 78 7.92 -11.70 -18.36
C LEU A 78 6.87 -12.40 -19.25
N GLU A 79 7.04 -13.69 -19.47
CA GLU A 79 6.16 -14.60 -20.19
C GLU A 79 4.81 -14.72 -19.46
N ASP A 80 4.82 -14.90 -18.13
CA ASP A 80 3.62 -14.88 -17.29
C ASP A 80 2.84 -13.57 -17.44
N ALA A 81 3.55 -12.46 -17.29
CA ALA A 81 2.99 -11.12 -17.40
C ALA A 81 2.34 -10.92 -18.77
N SER A 82 3.02 -11.33 -19.84
CA SER A 82 2.56 -11.20 -21.21
C SER A 82 1.30 -12.03 -21.48
N LEU A 83 1.21 -13.24 -20.93
CA LEU A 83 0.05 -14.12 -21.08
C LEU A 83 -1.13 -13.66 -20.22
N ALA A 84 -0.88 -13.18 -19.00
CA ALA A 84 -1.90 -12.63 -18.13
C ALA A 84 -2.48 -11.31 -18.67
N ALA A 85 -1.66 -10.47 -19.31
CA ALA A 85 -2.10 -9.22 -19.92
C ALA A 85 -3.11 -9.40 -21.07
N GLN A 86 -3.13 -10.59 -21.69
CA GLN A 86 -4.08 -10.95 -22.75
C GLN A 86 -5.44 -11.43 -22.20
N ARG A 87 -5.58 -11.59 -20.88
CA ARG A 87 -6.78 -12.11 -20.24
C ARG A 87 -7.41 -11.05 -19.35
N GLY A 88 -8.72 -10.95 -19.38
CA GLY A 88 -9.46 -10.00 -18.55
C GLY A 88 -10.95 -10.23 -18.65
N PHE A 89 -11.71 -9.42 -17.93
CA PHE A 89 -13.17 -9.50 -17.85
C PHE A 89 -13.86 -8.33 -18.55
N ALA A 90 -13.18 -7.68 -19.51
CA ALA A 90 -13.64 -6.51 -20.25
C ALA A 90 -14.79 -6.81 -21.25
N TYR A 91 -15.67 -7.75 -20.94
CA TYR A 91 -16.95 -7.94 -21.61
C TYR A 91 -18.00 -7.09 -20.88
N ALA A 92 -18.73 -6.26 -21.62
CA ALA A 92 -19.74 -5.37 -21.06
C ALA A 92 -20.74 -6.15 -20.19
N GLY A 93 -20.96 -5.67 -18.95
CA GLY A 93 -21.86 -6.30 -17.99
C GLY A 93 -21.25 -7.42 -17.13
N THR A 94 -19.93 -7.68 -17.23
CA THR A 94 -19.27 -8.68 -16.36
C THR A 94 -18.95 -8.11 -14.99
N LEU A 95 -18.40 -6.88 -14.94
CA LEU A 95 -18.05 -6.15 -13.71
C LEU A 95 -18.43 -4.66 -13.86
N GLY A 96 -18.42 -3.91 -12.74
CA GLY A 96 -18.82 -2.49 -12.67
C GLY A 96 -17.68 -1.49 -12.91
N ASP A 97 -18.00 -0.23 -13.24
CA ASP A 97 -17.04 0.84 -13.53
C ASP A 97 -16.78 1.70 -12.28
N ASP A 98 -16.26 1.05 -11.24
CA ASP A 98 -16.03 1.69 -9.94
C ASP A 98 -14.54 2.06 -9.76
N TRP A 99 -14.29 3.31 -9.38
CA TRP A 99 -12.96 3.88 -9.23
C TRP A 99 -12.62 4.03 -7.75
N PRO A 100 -11.49 3.47 -7.26
CA PRO A 100 -11.08 3.65 -5.87
C PRO A 100 -10.65 5.09 -5.63
N PRO A 101 -10.68 5.54 -4.37
CA PRO A 101 -10.17 6.84 -4.01
C PRO A 101 -8.67 6.92 -4.26
N HIS A 102 -8.16 8.14 -4.40
CA HIS A 102 -6.74 8.41 -4.58
C HIS A 102 -6.19 9.33 -3.49
N ILE A 103 -5.09 8.91 -2.87
CA ILE A 103 -4.36 9.69 -1.86
C ILE A 103 -3.26 10.49 -2.59
N PHE A 104 -3.48 11.79 -2.77
CA PHE A 104 -2.57 12.67 -3.52
C PHE A 104 -1.36 13.09 -2.71
N ALA A 105 -1.57 13.37 -1.43
CA ALA A 105 -0.53 13.86 -0.53
C ALA A 105 -0.81 13.40 0.90
N VAL A 106 0.27 13.21 1.66
CA VAL A 106 0.19 12.97 3.10
C VAL A 106 1.22 13.87 3.78
N GLU A 107 0.78 14.61 4.77
CA GLU A 107 1.62 15.48 5.60
C GLU A 107 1.83 14.80 6.96
N PRO A 108 3.09 14.47 7.33
CA PRO A 108 3.40 13.99 8.67
C PRO A 108 3.22 15.12 9.71
N PRO A 109 3.23 14.78 11.02
CA PRO A 109 3.18 15.80 12.06
C PRO A 109 4.30 16.82 11.93
N VAL A 110 3.95 18.11 11.96
CA VAL A 110 4.94 19.20 11.95
C VAL A 110 5.67 19.26 13.29
N GLU A 111 4.92 19.08 14.38
CA GLU A 111 5.39 19.10 15.76
C GLU A 111 4.60 18.11 16.60
N LEU A 112 5.14 17.77 17.77
CA LEU A 112 4.47 16.94 18.76
C LEU A 112 4.13 17.77 20.00
N HIS A 113 2.87 17.69 20.42
CA HIS A 113 2.39 18.24 21.69
C HIS A 113 2.03 17.09 22.61
N ASN A 114 2.76 16.93 23.73
CA ASN A 114 2.55 15.83 24.67
C ASN A 114 2.51 14.45 24.00
N GLN A 115 3.49 14.16 23.11
CA GLN A 115 3.57 12.90 22.34
C GLN A 115 2.43 12.70 21.32
N SER A 116 1.61 13.74 21.09
CA SER A 116 0.56 13.76 20.08
C SER A 116 0.94 14.59 18.86
N GLY A 117 0.73 14.05 17.67
CA GLY A 117 0.97 14.73 16.40
C GLY A 117 -0.21 14.60 15.45
N VAL A 118 -0.47 15.66 14.66
CA VAL A 118 -1.56 15.67 13.66
C VAL A 118 -1.02 15.20 12.31
N ILE A 119 -1.71 14.23 11.70
CA ILE A 119 -1.44 13.76 10.34
C ILE A 119 -2.53 14.30 9.44
N ARG A 120 -2.16 14.74 8.23
CA ARG A 120 -3.11 15.20 7.22
C ARG A 120 -2.95 14.45 5.91
N ALA A 121 -4.02 14.26 5.15
CA ALA A 121 -4.00 13.63 3.84
C ALA A 121 -4.98 14.32 2.87
N ASP A 122 -4.54 14.58 1.63
CA ASP A 122 -5.41 14.99 0.51
C ASP A 122 -5.91 13.72 -0.18
N VAL A 123 -7.20 13.43 -0.03
CA VAL A 123 -7.84 12.23 -0.57
C VAL A 123 -9.03 12.65 -1.42
N ARG A 124 -9.09 12.16 -2.65
CA ARG A 124 -10.19 12.47 -3.57
C ARG A 124 -10.73 11.22 -4.21
N ASP A 125 -11.99 11.31 -4.58
CA ASP A 125 -12.77 10.21 -5.14
C ASP A 125 -13.71 10.78 -6.20
N ASP A 126 -14.11 9.97 -7.17
CA ASP A 126 -15.09 10.38 -8.19
C ASP A 126 -16.51 10.48 -7.63
N GLN A 127 -16.78 9.84 -6.48
CA GLN A 127 -18.06 9.92 -5.78
C GLN A 127 -17.93 10.54 -4.39
N ALA A 128 -17.40 9.78 -3.43
CA ALA A 128 -17.27 10.18 -2.05
C ALA A 128 -16.31 9.27 -1.28
N VAL A 129 -15.33 9.88 -0.62
CA VAL A 129 -14.50 9.20 0.38
C VAL A 129 -15.35 8.87 1.60
N SER A 130 -15.43 7.59 1.96
CA SER A 130 -16.18 7.10 3.11
C SER A 130 -15.36 7.13 4.39
N MET A 131 -14.09 6.70 4.32
CA MET A 131 -13.23 6.58 5.49
C MET A 131 -11.77 6.79 5.12
N VAL A 132 -11.05 7.56 5.95
CA VAL A 132 -9.59 7.70 5.88
C VAL A 132 -9.03 7.34 7.24
N TRP A 133 -7.99 6.52 7.28
CA TRP A 133 -7.36 6.12 8.52
C TRP A 133 -5.87 5.89 8.35
N VAL A 134 -5.17 5.88 9.48
CA VAL A 134 -3.72 5.65 9.51
C VAL A 134 -3.44 4.48 10.45
N ILE A 135 -2.60 3.55 9.99
CA ILE A 135 -1.98 2.53 10.85
C ILE A 135 -0.56 3.01 11.18
N VAL A 136 -0.18 2.93 12.46
CA VAL A 136 1.11 3.43 12.94
C VAL A 136 1.95 2.28 13.50
N TYR A 137 3.05 1.98 12.81
CA TYR A 137 4.06 1.02 13.26
C TYR A 137 5.16 1.75 14.04
N PRO A 138 5.37 1.42 15.33
CA PRO A 138 6.38 2.06 16.14
C PRO A 138 7.81 1.65 15.73
N PRO A 139 8.84 2.41 16.15
CA PRO A 139 10.23 2.05 15.94
C PRO A 139 10.53 0.65 16.49
N GLY A 140 11.19 -0.17 15.66
CA GLY A 140 11.54 -1.55 16.00
C GLY A 140 10.39 -2.56 15.88
N TYR A 141 9.25 -2.17 15.30
CA TYR A 141 8.21 -3.12 14.91
C TYR A 141 8.79 -4.18 13.97
N VAL A 142 8.47 -5.44 14.24
CA VAL A 142 8.79 -6.58 13.38
C VAL A 142 7.48 -7.27 13.06
N GLU A 143 7.20 -7.45 11.77
CA GLU A 143 6.02 -8.16 11.32
C GLU A 143 6.03 -9.60 11.86
N SER A 144 4.87 -10.06 12.35
CA SER A 144 4.75 -11.44 12.83
C SER A 144 5.00 -12.41 11.68
N GLY A 145 5.78 -13.47 11.95
CA GLY A 145 6.00 -14.55 10.99
C GLY A 145 4.73 -15.35 10.69
N PRO A 146 4.81 -16.31 9.75
CA PRO A 146 3.64 -17.00 9.21
C PRO A 146 2.87 -17.81 10.25
N GLN A 147 1.55 -17.74 10.17
CA GLN A 147 0.55 -18.34 11.06
C GLN A 147 -0.39 -19.31 10.32
N GLN A 148 -0.23 -19.48 9.00
CA GLN A 148 -1.07 -20.34 8.14
C GLN A 148 -2.56 -19.94 8.16
N ALA A 149 -2.83 -18.64 8.32
CA ALA A 149 -4.18 -18.09 8.35
C ALA A 149 -4.21 -16.72 7.64
N LEU A 150 -5.41 -16.23 7.35
CA LEU A 150 -5.59 -14.83 6.96
C LEU A 150 -5.33 -13.96 8.20
N VAL A 151 -4.26 -13.17 8.20
CA VAL A 151 -3.82 -12.39 9.37
C VAL A 151 -4.32 -10.94 9.25
N GLY A 152 -5.11 -10.50 10.23
CA GLY A 152 -5.58 -9.12 10.33
C GLY A 152 -4.53 -8.16 10.89
N GLU A 153 -4.75 -6.87 10.66
CA GLU A 153 -3.92 -5.81 11.24
C GLU A 153 -4.12 -5.71 12.77
N THR A 154 -3.02 -5.65 13.52
CA THR A 154 -3.02 -5.59 14.99
C THR A 154 -2.50 -4.27 15.53
N GLU A 155 -1.79 -3.49 14.72
CA GLU A 155 -1.21 -2.22 15.14
C GLU A 155 -2.27 -1.15 15.32
N ALA A 156 -1.90 -0.13 16.10
CA ALA A 156 -2.77 1.00 16.38
C ALA A 156 -3.20 1.68 15.08
N SER A 157 -4.51 1.84 14.92
CA SER A 157 -5.10 2.63 13.85
C SER A 157 -6.02 3.71 14.40
N PHE A 158 -6.11 4.82 13.68
CA PHE A 158 -7.01 5.91 14.02
C PHE A 158 -7.54 6.57 12.74
N ASN A 159 -8.75 7.13 12.84
CA ASN A 159 -9.43 7.74 11.70
C ASN A 159 -9.01 9.20 11.53
N LEU A 160 -8.94 9.65 10.29
CA LEU A 160 -8.85 11.05 9.92
C LEU A 160 -10.27 11.56 9.60
N SER A 161 -10.59 12.76 10.04
CA SER A 161 -11.86 13.45 9.74
C SER A 161 -11.61 14.57 8.74
N MET A 162 -12.62 14.88 7.94
CA MET A 162 -12.52 15.95 6.95
C MET A 162 -12.12 17.29 7.60
N ASP A 163 -11.09 17.93 7.06
CA ASP A 163 -10.44 19.16 7.52
C ASP A 163 -10.76 20.29 6.52
N GLY A 164 -11.97 20.84 6.63
CA GLY A 164 -12.49 21.86 5.70
C GLY A 164 -13.22 21.27 4.49
N ALA A 165 -13.22 21.98 3.35
CA ALA A 165 -13.98 21.60 2.15
C ALA A 165 -13.11 21.07 0.99
N ASP A 166 -11.78 21.02 1.17
CA ASP A 166 -10.82 20.87 0.06
C ASP A 166 -10.29 19.43 -0.12
N GLY A 167 -11.01 18.41 0.36
CA GLY A 167 -10.58 17.00 0.28
C GLY A 167 -9.47 16.61 1.25
N TRP A 168 -9.10 17.52 2.16
CA TRP A 168 -8.15 17.24 3.23
C TRP A 168 -8.83 16.51 4.40
N PHE A 169 -8.12 15.56 4.98
CA PHE A 169 -8.51 14.84 6.19
C PHE A 169 -7.41 14.96 7.22
N ALA A 170 -7.76 15.16 8.49
CA ALA A 170 -6.82 15.32 9.59
C ALA A 170 -7.21 14.48 10.82
N GLY A 171 -6.20 14.09 11.60
CA GLY A 171 -6.41 13.34 12.84
C GLY A 171 -5.16 13.35 13.70
N ALA A 172 -5.34 13.32 15.02
CA ALA A 172 -4.26 13.33 15.99
C ALA A 172 -3.94 11.90 16.47
N TYR A 173 -2.65 11.55 16.44
CA TYR A 173 -2.14 10.31 17.02
C TYR A 173 -1.39 10.61 18.33
N PRO A 174 -1.89 10.17 19.50
CA PRO A 174 -1.25 10.44 20.80
C PRO A 174 -0.15 9.44 21.20
N GLY A 175 0.34 8.61 20.26
CA GLY A 175 1.18 7.45 20.56
C GLY A 175 2.66 7.56 20.17
N PHE A 176 3.20 8.78 20.00
CA PHE A 176 4.63 8.98 19.70
C PHE A 176 5.51 8.86 20.96
N THR A 177 5.49 7.68 21.58
CA THR A 177 6.09 7.41 22.90
C THR A 177 7.53 6.88 22.85
N LYS A 178 7.99 6.36 21.71
CA LYS A 178 9.33 5.77 21.52
C LYS A 178 10.17 6.66 20.60
N PRO A 179 11.42 7.01 20.95
CA PRO A 179 12.32 7.66 20.00
C PRO A 179 12.64 6.71 18.84
N GLY A 180 12.75 7.25 17.62
CA GLY A 180 13.05 6.47 16.42
C GLY A 180 12.16 6.80 15.23
N LEU A 181 12.33 6.02 14.16
CA LEU A 181 11.57 6.16 12.92
C LEU A 181 10.27 5.37 13.02
N TYR A 182 9.15 6.09 13.06
CA TYR A 182 7.83 5.52 12.89
C TYR A 182 7.53 5.33 11.41
N ARG A 183 6.86 4.23 11.09
CA ARG A 183 6.29 3.99 9.77
C ARG A 183 4.78 4.11 9.88
N MET A 184 4.19 4.97 9.06
CA MET A 184 2.75 5.23 9.10
C MET A 184 2.18 4.96 7.72
N VAL A 185 1.06 4.24 7.68
CA VAL A 185 0.42 3.85 6.43
C VAL A 185 -0.97 4.46 6.40
N VAL A 186 -1.19 5.33 5.44
CA VAL A 186 -2.47 5.99 5.22
C VAL A 186 -3.29 5.19 4.21
N HIS A 187 -4.53 4.92 4.59
CA HIS A 187 -5.52 4.22 3.80
C HIS A 187 -6.75 5.10 3.62
N ALA A 188 -7.47 4.87 2.53
CA ALA A 188 -8.77 5.46 2.29
C ALA A 188 -9.69 4.45 1.60
N THR A 189 -10.99 4.53 1.88
CA THR A 189 -12.03 3.79 1.17
C THR A 189 -13.16 4.71 0.74
N ASP A 190 -13.82 4.34 -0.34
CA ASP A 190 -15.04 5.00 -0.83
C ASP A 190 -16.30 4.38 -0.20
N ASN A 191 -17.46 4.85 -0.65
CA ASN A 191 -18.77 4.34 -0.24
C ASN A 191 -19.17 2.99 -0.88
N LYS A 192 -18.35 2.44 -1.78
CA LYS A 192 -18.54 1.13 -2.42
C LYS A 192 -17.63 0.05 -1.85
N GLY A 193 -16.74 0.41 -0.92
CA GLY A 193 -15.79 -0.51 -0.30
C GLY A 193 -14.46 -0.63 -1.06
N LEU A 194 -14.23 0.18 -2.10
CA LEU A 194 -12.96 0.19 -2.81
C LEU A 194 -11.89 0.90 -1.99
N SER A 195 -10.70 0.32 -1.96
CA SER A 195 -9.55 0.86 -1.22
C SER A 195 -8.60 1.61 -2.12
N ALA A 196 -8.20 2.80 -1.70
CA ALA A 196 -7.10 3.54 -2.32
C ALA A 196 -5.79 2.75 -2.19
N ARG A 197 -4.92 2.88 -3.18
CA ARG A 197 -3.53 2.42 -3.03
C ARG A 197 -2.91 3.11 -1.79
N PRO A 198 -2.37 2.36 -0.82
CA PRO A 198 -1.90 2.92 0.43
C PRO A 198 -0.65 3.78 0.22
N VAL A 199 -0.53 4.83 1.04
CA VAL A 199 0.64 5.71 1.07
C VAL A 199 1.39 5.51 2.37
N VAL A 200 2.68 5.19 2.24
CA VAL A 200 3.59 4.99 3.38
C VAL A 200 4.40 6.26 3.57
N ILE A 201 4.38 6.79 4.78
CA ILE A 201 5.27 7.87 5.21
C ILE A 201 6.04 7.47 6.45
N HIS A 202 7.18 8.11 6.66
CA HIS A 202 8.02 7.89 7.83
C HIS A 202 8.12 9.17 8.64
N TYR A 203 8.11 9.04 9.96
CA TYR A 203 8.23 10.18 10.88
C TYR A 203 9.24 9.88 11.98
N GLN A 204 10.23 10.75 12.13
CA GLN A 204 11.32 10.59 13.07
C GLN A 204 11.01 11.34 14.38
N VAL A 205 11.00 10.61 15.50
CA VAL A 205 10.86 11.17 16.85
C VAL A 205 12.22 11.15 17.57
N GLY A 206 12.53 12.21 18.31
CA GLY A 206 13.68 12.23 19.22
C GLY A 206 15.05 12.48 18.59
N LEU A 207 15.13 12.91 17.33
CA LEU A 207 16.35 13.55 16.82
C LEU A 207 16.21 15.06 17.02
N ASP A 208 17.12 15.63 17.82
CA ASP A 208 17.35 17.07 17.86
C ASP A 208 17.80 17.51 16.45
N ARG A 209 17.08 18.46 15.85
CA ARG A 209 17.31 18.92 14.45
C ARG A 209 18.54 19.84 14.34
N SER A 210 19.66 19.45 14.92
CA SER A 210 20.96 20.05 14.64
C SER A 210 21.55 19.40 13.38
N ILE A 211 21.03 19.75 12.20
CA ILE A 211 21.72 19.44 10.94
C ILE A 211 22.96 20.35 10.88
N TYR A 212 24.11 19.83 11.30
CA TYR A 212 25.40 20.42 10.97
C TYR A 212 25.74 20.07 9.52
N LEU A 213 25.51 21.02 8.60
CA LEU A 213 26.21 21.01 7.32
C LEU A 213 27.60 21.62 7.56
N PRO A 214 28.71 20.88 7.39
CA PRO A 214 30.01 21.53 7.28
C PRO A 214 30.03 22.33 5.98
N PHE A 215 30.12 23.66 6.08
CA PHE A 215 30.47 24.50 4.94
C PHE A 215 31.89 24.15 4.48
N LEU A 216 32.01 23.36 3.43
CA LEU A 216 33.22 23.31 2.63
C LEU A 216 33.25 24.59 1.78
N SER A 217 33.88 25.64 2.31
CA SER A 217 34.32 26.77 1.47
C SER A 217 35.48 26.30 0.60
N GLY A 218 35.16 25.75 -0.57
CA GLY A 218 36.13 25.49 -1.63
C GLY A 218 36.35 26.78 -2.44
N THR A 219 37.44 27.50 -2.16
CA THR A 219 37.92 28.57 -3.03
C THR A 219 38.37 27.95 -4.35
N LEU A 220 37.57 28.06 -5.40
CA LEU A 220 38.00 27.74 -6.77
C LEU A 220 39.00 28.81 -7.22
N GLY A 221 40.30 28.49 -7.12
CA GLY A 221 41.33 29.24 -7.83
C GLY A 221 41.27 28.91 -9.32
N PHE A 222 41.00 29.92 -10.14
CA PHE A 222 41.16 29.81 -11.59
C PHE A 222 42.66 29.86 -11.93
N PRO A 223 43.19 28.98 -12.78
CA PRO A 223 44.53 29.14 -13.31
C PRO A 223 44.53 30.29 -14.33
N THR A 224 45.44 31.24 -14.16
CA THR A 224 45.86 32.16 -15.23
C THR A 224 46.91 31.46 -16.09
N ASP A 225 46.68 31.46 -17.40
CA ASP A 225 47.54 31.10 -18.55
C ASP A 225 48.94 30.53 -18.30
#